data_AF-A0A7M3ZXK2-F1
#
_entry.id   AF-A0A7M3ZXK2-F1
#
_cell.length_a   1.000
_cell.length_b   1.000
_cell.length_c   1.000
_cell.angle_alpha   90.00
_cell.angle_beta   90.00
_cell.angle_gamma   90.00
#
_symmetry.space_group_name_H-M   'P 1'
#
loop_
_entity.id
_entity.type
_entity.pdbx_description
1 polymer ?
#
loop_
_entity_poly.entity_id
_entity_poly.type
_entity_poly.pdbx_seq_one_letter_code
_entity_poly.pdbx_strand_id
1 'polypeptide(L)'
;RTGISLTFFEATFLIFLSVAARLSVRVVLMETGLGGRLDATRAVPADVAVITSLSLEHTAVLGDSLEAIAGEKGAIARSGKPLVV
;
A
#
# COMPACT_ATOMS: atom_id res chain seq x y z
N ARG A 1 -13.73 12.69 21.48
CA ARG A 1 -13.51 11.52 20.62
C ARG A 1 -13.61 12.02 19.19
N THR A 2 -12.53 11.96 18.42
CA THR A 2 -12.59 12.23 16.97
C THR A 2 -13.43 11.11 16.35
N GLY A 3 -14.43 11.43 15.53
CA GLY A 3 -15.39 10.47 14.96
C GLY A 3 -14.82 9.57 13.86
N ILE A 4 -13.55 9.17 13.96
CA ILE A 4 -12.87 8.39 12.94
C ILE A 4 -12.88 6.92 13.36
N SER A 5 -13.56 6.08 12.59
CA SER A 5 -13.52 4.62 12.71
C SER A 5 -12.42 4.07 11.81
N LEU A 6 -11.67 3.10 12.32
CA LEU A 6 -10.61 2.42 11.58
C LEU A 6 -10.99 0.96 11.37
N THR A 7 -10.63 0.42 10.20
CA THR A 7 -10.60 -1.03 9.98
C THR A 7 -9.51 -1.68 10.83
N PHE A 8 -9.58 -3.01 10.96
CA PHE A 8 -8.53 -3.78 11.62
C PHE A 8 -7.14 -3.52 11.00
N PHE A 9 -7.06 -3.52 9.67
CA PHE A 9 -5.80 -3.31 8.96
C PHE A 9 -5.22 -1.92 9.17
N GLU A 10 -6.05 -0.87 9.10
CA GLU A 10 -5.60 0.50 9.35
C GLU A 10 -5.12 0.68 10.81
N ALA A 11 -5.83 0.09 11.78
CA ALA A 11 -5.44 0.16 13.18
C ALA A 11 -4.10 -0.52 13.44
N THR A 12 -3.88 -1.74 12.93
CA THR A 12 -2.62 -2.46 13.10
C THR A 12 -1.47 -1.82 12.34
N PHE A 13 -1.74 -1.29 11.14
CA PHE A 13 -0.75 -0.54 10.37
C PHE A 13 -0.26 0.72 11.11
N LEU A 14 -1.17 1.50 11.70
CA LEU A 14 -0.79 2.68 12.50
C LEU A 14 0.01 2.29 13.76
N ILE A 15 -0.34 1.17 14.40
CA ILE A 15 0.42 0.64 15.53
C ILE A 15 1.84 0.30 15.07
N PHE A 16 2.00 -0.38 13.93
CA PHE A 16 3.29 -0.70 13.36
C PHE A 16 4.13 0.56 13.09
N LEU A 17 3.56 1.58 12.44
CA LEU A 17 4.27 2.84 12.18
C LEU A 17 4.74 3.52 13.47
N SER A 18 3.90 3.52 14.51
CA SER A 18 4.23 4.08 15.82
C SER A 18 5.41 3.35 16.47
N VAL A 19 5.42 2.01 16.39
CA VAL A 19 6.53 1.20 16.92
C VAL A 19 7.80 1.39 16.11
N ALA A 20 7.73 1.36 14.78
CA ALA A 20 8.87 1.55 13.90
C ALA A 20 9.54 2.92 14.11
N ALA A 21 8.73 3.97 14.28
CA ALA A 21 9.22 5.31 14.61
C ALA A 21 9.95 5.35 15.96
N ARG A 22 9.41 4.72 17.00
CA ARG A 22 10.03 4.64 18.33
C ARG A 22 11.36 3.87 18.32
N LEU A 23 11.46 2.85 17.49
CA LEU A 23 12.67 2.05 17.34
C LEU A 23 13.70 2.67 16.38
N SER A 24 13.42 3.87 15.83
CA SER A 24 14.31 4.55 14.87
C SER A 24 14.68 3.67 13.67
N VAL A 25 13.71 2.92 13.14
CA VAL A 25 13.91 2.05 11.99
C VAL A 25 14.34 2.88 10.78
N ARG A 26 15.48 2.50 10.18
CA ARG A 26 16.07 3.24 9.05
C ARG A 26 15.49 2.87 7.69
N VAL A 27 15.00 1.65 7.54
CA VAL A 27 14.44 1.12 6.30
C VAL A 27 13.21 0.31 6.66
N VAL A 28 12.12 0.55 5.96
CA VAL A 28 10.90 -0.24 6.08
C VAL A 28 10.51 -0.80 4.73
N LEU A 29 10.22 -2.10 4.69
CA LEU A 29 9.57 -2.74 3.56
C LEU A 29 8.07 -2.84 3.89
N MET A 30 7.24 -2.21 3.05
CA MET A 30 5.79 -2.21 3.21
C MET A 30 5.18 -3.12 2.13
N GLU A 31 4.57 -4.22 2.56
CA GLU A 31 3.73 -5.05 1.68
C GLU A 31 2.32 -4.44 1.62
N THR A 32 1.89 -4.08 0.42
CA THR A 32 0.53 -3.60 0.18
C THR A 32 -0.47 -4.72 0.47
N GLY A 33 -1.48 -4.43 1.29
CA GLY A 33 -2.49 -5.41 1.67
C GLY A 33 -3.42 -5.80 0.51
N LEU A 34 -4.01 -4.82 -0.17
CA LEU A 34 -4.86 -5.07 -1.33
C LEU A 34 -4.78 -3.97 -2.39
N GLY A 35 -4.48 -4.37 -3.63
CA GLY A 35 -4.39 -3.46 -4.78
C GLY A 35 -3.21 -2.50 -4.61
N GLY A 36 -3.48 -1.28 -4.15
CA GLY A 36 -2.46 -0.27 -3.88
C GLY A 36 -2.99 1.16 -3.81
N ARG A 37 -4.00 1.51 -4.61
CA ARG A 37 -4.54 2.87 -4.67
C ARG A 37 -5.11 3.36 -3.35
N LEU A 38 -5.86 2.51 -2.66
CA LEU A 38 -6.57 2.83 -1.41
C LEU A 38 -6.03 2.06 -0.20
N ASP A 39 -4.93 1.32 -0.38
CA ASP A 39 -4.33 0.57 0.71
C ASP A 39 -3.70 1.50 1.76
N ALA A 40 -3.86 1.18 3.04
CA ALA A 40 -3.35 2.01 4.13
C ALA A 40 -1.84 2.24 4.03
N THR A 41 -1.08 1.28 3.47
CA THR A 41 0.38 1.41 3.29
C THR A 41 0.77 2.57 2.40
N ARG A 42 -0.10 2.97 1.47
CA ARG A 42 0.14 4.10 0.56
C ARG A 42 0.22 5.43 1.30
N ALA A 43 -0.30 5.53 2.53
CA ALA A 43 -0.18 6.74 3.35
C ALA A 43 1.29 7.10 3.65
N VAL A 44 2.20 6.13 3.57
CA VAL A 44 3.64 6.37 3.71
C VAL A 44 4.25 6.68 2.34
N PRO A 45 5.03 7.76 2.20
CA PRO A 45 5.75 8.03 0.96
C PRO A 45 6.84 6.98 0.75
N ALA A 46 6.79 6.29 -0.39
CA ALA A 46 7.78 5.29 -0.76
C ALA A 46 8.96 5.93 -1.53
N ASP A 47 10.18 5.52 -1.21
CA ASP A 47 11.38 5.88 -1.97
C ASP A 47 11.56 5.01 -3.22
N VAL A 48 11.08 3.77 -3.17
CA VAL A 48 11.03 2.82 -4.29
C VAL A 48 9.71 2.08 -4.19
N ALA A 49 9.01 1.94 -5.31
CA ALA A 49 7.82 1.12 -5.43
C ALA A 49 8.11 -0.14 -6.23
N VAL A 50 7.48 -1.27 -5.89
CA VAL A 50 7.70 -2.55 -6.55
C VAL A 50 6.35 -3.20 -6.85
N ILE A 51 6.14 -3.59 -8.11
CA ILE A 51 5.05 -4.47 -8.54
C ILE A 51 5.69 -5.79 -8.90
N THR A 52 5.34 -6.87 -8.21
CA THR A 52 6.00 -8.18 -8.42
C THR A 52 5.40 -8.95 -9.58
N SER A 53 4.07 -8.97 -9.67
CA SER A 53 3.33 -9.68 -10.71
C SER A 53 1.94 -9.07 -10.89
N LEU A 54 1.35 -9.34 -12.06
CA LEU A 54 -0.03 -9.01 -12.38
C LEU A 54 -0.76 -10.28 -12.78
N SER A 55 -1.89 -10.53 -12.14
CA SER A 55 -2.79 -11.65 -12.40
C SER A 55 -4.22 -11.20 -12.13
N LEU A 56 -5.20 -11.96 -12.63
CA LEU A 56 -6.60 -11.76 -12.26
C LEU A 56 -6.81 -12.29 -10.84
N GLU A 57 -6.71 -11.39 -9.86
CA GLU A 57 -6.90 -11.68 -8.45
C GLU A 57 -7.79 -10.61 -7.82
N HIS A 58 -8.54 -11.01 -6.79
CA HIS A 58 -9.42 -10.10 -6.03
C HIS A 58 -10.31 -9.22 -6.94
N THR A 59 -10.82 -9.77 -8.05
CA THR A 59 -11.52 -9.01 -9.10
C THR A 59 -12.76 -8.28 -8.58
N ALA A 60 -13.40 -8.82 -7.54
CA ALA A 60 -14.50 -8.18 -6.83
C ALA A 60 -14.15 -6.79 -6.25
N VAL A 61 -12.87 -6.49 -6.05
CA VAL A 61 -12.37 -5.22 -5.51
C VAL A 61 -11.52 -4.47 -6.53
N LEU A 62 -10.67 -5.19 -7.27
CA LEU A 62 -9.65 -4.60 -8.14
C LEU A 62 -10.09 -4.45 -9.60
N GLY A 63 -11.24 -4.99 -9.97
CA GLY A 63 -11.78 -5.00 -11.32
C GLY A 63 -11.54 -6.31 -12.07
N ASP A 64 -12.23 -6.46 -13.19
CA ASP A 64 -12.34 -7.73 -13.93
C ASP A 64 -11.33 -7.86 -15.09
N SER A 65 -10.35 -6.96 -15.18
CA SER A 65 -9.32 -6.98 -16.23
C SER A 65 -7.93 -6.72 -15.66
N LEU A 66 -6.90 -7.18 -16.38
CA LEU A 66 -5.50 -6.95 -15.98
C LEU A 66 -5.16 -5.46 -15.97
N GLU A 67 -5.74 -4.68 -16.88
CA GLU A 67 -5.57 -3.22 -16.96
C GLU A 67 -6.14 -2.52 -15.72
N ALA A 68 -7.32 -2.95 -15.25
CA ALA A 68 -7.93 -2.41 -14.03
C ALA A 68 -7.03 -2.71 -12.80
N ILE A 69 -6.58 -3.95 -12.67
CA ILE A 69 -5.70 -4.40 -11.59
C ILE A 69 -4.34 -3.68 -11.65
N ALA A 70 -3.77 -3.52 -12.85
CA ALA A 70 -2.55 -2.76 -13.07
C ALA A 70 -2.71 -1.29 -12.68
N GLY A 71 -3.88 -0.69 -12.92
CA GLY A 71 -4.21 0.65 -12.44
C GLY A 71 -4.22 0.75 -10.92
N GLU A 72 -4.87 -0.20 -10.24
CA GLU A 72 -4.93 -0.23 -8.76
C GLU A 72 -3.55 -0.44 -8.12
N LYS A 73 -2.77 -1.41 -8.63
CA LYS A 73 -1.42 -1.70 -8.13
C LYS A 73 -0.43 -0.61 -8.51
N GLY A 74 -0.43 -0.17 -9.77
CA GLY A 74 0.45 0.89 -10.29
C GLY A 74 0.32 2.22 -9.57
N ALA A 75 -0.82 2.43 -8.91
CA ALA A 75 -1.06 3.60 -8.10
C ALA A 75 -0.01 3.76 -6.95
N ILE A 76 0.68 2.69 -6.51
CA ILE A 76 1.75 2.82 -5.49
C ILE A 76 2.96 3.63 -5.94
N ALA A 77 3.10 3.91 -7.25
CA ALA A 77 4.18 4.73 -7.78
C ALA A 77 4.23 6.14 -7.15
N ARG A 78 5.42 6.75 -7.15
CA ARG A 78 5.66 8.10 -6.64
C ARG A 78 6.42 8.91 -7.69
N SER A 79 6.02 10.17 -7.84
CA SER A 79 6.66 11.08 -8.80
C SER A 79 8.15 11.20 -8.50
N GLY A 80 8.99 11.03 -9.53
CA GLY A 80 10.45 11.11 -9.40
C GLY A 80 11.10 9.98 -8.61
N LYS A 81 10.36 8.90 -8.28
CA LYS A 81 10.89 7.72 -7.58
C LYS A 81 10.85 6.49 -8.49
N PRO A 82 11.79 5.55 -8.34
CA PRO A 82 11.77 4.31 -9.12
C PRO A 82 10.51 3.49 -8.88
N LEU A 83 9.96 2.97 -9.97
CA LEU A 83 8.97 1.90 -9.98
C LEU A 83 9.63 0.68 -10.64
N VAL A 84 9.77 -0.40 -9.88
CA VAL A 84 10.28 -1.69 -10.38
C VAL A 84 9.07 -2.58 -10.68
N VAL A 85 9.08 -3.21 -11.85
CA VAL A 85 8.05 -4.15 -12.31
C VAL A 85 8.75 -5.42 -12.78
#